data_AF-A0A7R9MTF5-F1
#
_entry.id   AF-A0A7R9MTF5-F1
#
_cell.length_a   1.000
_cell.length_b   1.000
_cell.length_c   1.000
_cell.angle_alpha   90.00
_cell.angle_beta   90.00
_cell.angle_gamma   90.00
#
_symmetry.space_group_name_H-M   'P 1'
#
loop_
_entity.id
_entity.type
_entity.pdbx_description
1 polymer ?
#
loop_
_entity_poly.entity_id
_entity_poly.type
_entity_poly.pdbx_seq_one_letter_code
_entity_poly.pdbx_strand_id
1 'polypeptide(L)'
;MNCWRHLSYNRLNTILNEEEVVKDKSLLHEKRSDNGTKTPKKTSKNILPSDEFHLSILGNGSKGNPRALYVWTNGNTYLFNCGDGTQRMANEHKHKLSKLENVFITRRCVENMSGLIGLALTCQDIGVSHNGLTLHGPLDTDCLINRYHDISAEVKIQTNSYIDYNFEDTDLVVKCVPIYPSVAVENSVKTSKTLSKDPNDISFVYICKLKDRP
;
A
#
# COMPACT_ATOMS: atom_id res chain seq x y z
N MET A 1 -11.94 8.00 -25.62
CA MET A 1 -11.46 7.38 -24.36
C MET A 1 -10.76 8.43 -23.51
N ASN A 2 -11.50 9.17 -22.68
CA ASN A 2 -10.99 10.21 -21.77
C ASN A 2 -11.79 10.17 -20.46
N CYS A 3 -11.69 9.08 -19.70
CA CYS A 3 -12.53 8.85 -18.51
C CYS A 3 -11.95 9.35 -17.18
N TRP A 4 -10.79 10.03 -17.19
CA TRP A 4 -10.06 10.38 -15.96
C TRP A 4 -10.30 11.81 -15.45
N ARG A 5 -11.01 12.67 -16.18
CA ARG A 5 -11.15 14.10 -15.85
C ARG A 5 -12.43 14.50 -15.10
N HIS A 6 -13.43 13.63 -14.99
CA HIS A 6 -14.77 14.04 -14.52
C HIS A 6 -15.06 13.74 -13.04
N LEU A 7 -14.16 13.06 -12.31
CA LEU A 7 -14.44 12.61 -10.95
C LEU A 7 -13.68 13.36 -9.84
N SER A 8 -12.78 14.29 -10.19
CA SER A 8 -12.08 15.08 -9.18
C SER A 8 -12.97 16.15 -8.52
N TYR A 9 -14.08 16.55 -9.17
CA TYR A 9 -14.95 17.62 -8.65
C TYR A 9 -15.98 17.10 -7.66
N ASN A 10 -16.52 15.89 -7.85
CA ASN A 10 -17.57 15.34 -6.99
C ASN A 10 -17.05 14.87 -5.62
N ARG A 11 -15.77 14.47 -5.52
CA ARG A 11 -15.16 14.01 -4.25
C ARG A 11 -14.88 15.16 -3.27
N LEU A 12 -14.60 16.37 -3.79
CA LEU A 12 -14.38 17.56 -2.95
C LEU A 12 -15.67 18.07 -2.29
N ASN A 13 -16.81 18.00 -2.98
CA ASN A 13 -18.10 18.40 -2.40
C ASN A 13 -18.61 17.42 -1.33
N THR A 14 -18.22 16.14 -1.39
CA THR A 14 -18.55 15.17 -0.33
C THR A 14 -17.77 15.46 0.96
N ILE A 15 -16.49 15.82 0.84
CA ILE A 15 -15.63 16.13 2.00
C ILE A 15 -16.05 17.45 2.68
N LEU A 16 -16.44 18.46 1.89
CA LEU A 16 -16.92 19.74 2.44
C LEU A 16 -18.28 19.62 3.15
N ASN A 17 -19.15 18.70 2.73
CA ASN A 17 -20.43 18.44 3.39
C ASN A 17 -20.30 17.56 4.65
N GLU A 18 -19.28 16.71 4.72
CA GLU A 18 -19.03 15.87 5.90
C GLU A 18 -18.51 16.68 7.11
N GLU A 19 -17.81 17.80 6.88
CA GLU A 19 -17.33 18.68 7.98
C GLU A 19 -18.46 19.44 8.69
N GLU A 20 -19.60 19.71 8.04
CA GLU A 20 -20.74 20.38 8.70
C GLU A 20 -21.53 19.46 9.64
N VAL A 21 -21.54 18.14 9.38
CA VAL A 21 -22.35 17.16 10.14
C VAL A 21 -21.71 16.79 11.49
N VAL A 22 -20.41 17.08 11.69
CA VAL A 22 -19.65 16.67 12.89
C VAL A 22 -19.97 17.53 14.12
N LYS A 23 -20.67 18.66 13.99
CA LYS A 23 -20.91 19.58 15.13
C LYS A 23 -22.10 19.23 16.05
N ASP A 24 -22.93 18.24 15.74
CA ASP A 24 -24.23 18.07 16.43
C ASP A 24 -24.49 16.68 17.06
N LYS A 25 -23.45 16.00 17.59
CA LYS A 25 -23.61 14.68 18.24
C LYS A 25 -23.16 14.58 19.71
N SER A 26 -22.90 15.69 20.37
CA SER A 26 -22.64 15.71 21.81
C SER A 26 -23.93 15.82 22.61
N LEU A 27 -24.82 14.82 22.56
CA LEU A 27 -25.90 14.60 23.54
C LEU A 27 -26.53 13.24 23.24
N LEU A 28 -26.36 12.29 24.16
CA LEU A 28 -27.25 11.18 24.55
C LEU A 28 -26.42 10.03 25.13
N HIS A 29 -26.17 10.14 26.43
CA HIS A 29 -25.86 9.04 27.33
C HIS A 29 -27.19 8.32 27.63
N GLU A 30 -27.37 7.05 27.23
CA GLU A 30 -27.89 6.05 28.16
C GLU A 30 -27.67 4.58 27.73
N LYS A 31 -27.23 3.84 28.75
CA LYS A 31 -26.91 2.41 28.93
C LYS A 31 -27.66 1.39 28.06
N ARG A 32 -26.91 0.40 27.55
CA ARG A 32 -27.36 -1.00 27.50
C ARG A 32 -26.21 -2.01 27.64
N SER A 33 -26.46 -2.93 28.57
CA SER A 33 -25.75 -4.09 29.12
C SER A 33 -24.71 -4.84 28.28
N ASP A 34 -23.69 -5.31 29.02
CA ASP A 34 -22.69 -6.32 28.69
C ASP A 34 -23.18 -7.49 27.83
N ASN A 35 -22.40 -7.83 26.81
CA ASN A 35 -22.04 -9.22 26.51
C ASN A 35 -20.63 -9.24 25.94
N GLY A 36 -19.71 -9.77 26.75
CA GLY A 36 -18.28 -9.80 26.47
C GLY A 36 -17.95 -10.65 25.25
N THR A 37 -17.33 -10.02 24.25
CA THR A 37 -16.44 -10.70 23.32
C THR A 37 -15.05 -10.11 23.52
N LYS A 38 -14.23 -10.79 24.33
CA LYS A 38 -12.83 -10.42 24.54
C LYS A 38 -12.11 -10.56 23.20
N THR A 39 -11.86 -9.43 22.52
CA THR A 39 -10.87 -9.40 21.46
C THR A 39 -9.50 -9.72 22.07
N PRO A 40 -8.74 -10.70 21.54
CA PRO A 40 -7.45 -11.03 22.11
C PRO A 40 -6.50 -9.87 21.85
N LYS A 41 -6.23 -9.08 22.89
CA LYS A 41 -5.11 -8.14 22.92
C LYS A 41 -3.84 -8.98 22.76
N LYS A 42 -3.11 -8.80 21.65
CA LYS A 42 -1.76 -9.37 21.48
C LYS A 42 -0.92 -8.91 22.67
N THR A 43 -0.66 -9.82 23.60
CA THR A 43 0.40 -9.68 24.58
C THR A 43 1.70 -9.52 23.80
N SER A 44 2.35 -8.37 23.94
CA SER A 44 3.66 -8.07 23.39
C SER A 44 4.67 -9.07 23.99
N LYS A 45 4.81 -10.24 23.37
CA LYS A 45 6.03 -11.02 23.52
C LYS A 45 7.14 -10.12 23.00
N ASN A 46 8.21 -9.92 23.77
CA ASN A 46 9.42 -9.25 23.31
C ASN A 46 10.04 -10.11 22.20
N ILE A 47 9.56 -9.95 20.97
CA ILE A 47 10.12 -10.60 19.80
C ILE A 47 11.35 -9.77 19.43
N LEU A 48 12.51 -10.40 19.45
CA LEU A 48 13.76 -9.77 19.05
C LEU A 48 13.79 -9.61 17.52
N PRO A 49 14.48 -8.58 17.00
CA PRO A 49 14.76 -8.47 15.58
C PRO A 49 15.47 -9.72 15.04
N SER A 50 15.25 -10.00 13.76
CA SER A 50 15.85 -11.10 13.03
C SER A 50 17.35 -10.87 12.77
N ASP A 51 18.13 -11.95 12.85
CA ASP A 51 19.58 -11.92 12.63
C ASP A 51 19.98 -11.78 11.15
N GLU A 52 19.09 -12.20 10.24
CA GLU A 52 19.35 -12.21 8.81
C GLU A 52 18.24 -11.51 8.04
N PHE A 53 18.65 -10.86 6.96
CA PHE A 53 17.77 -10.19 6.02
C PHE A 53 18.15 -10.59 4.62
N HIS A 54 17.14 -10.94 3.84
CA HIS A 54 17.31 -11.44 2.48
C HIS A 54 16.52 -10.58 1.51
N LEU A 55 17.07 -10.42 0.31
CA LEU A 55 16.50 -9.59 -0.75
C LEU A 55 16.58 -10.35 -2.06
N SER A 56 15.47 -10.36 -2.81
CA SER A 56 15.37 -10.97 -4.13
C SER A 56 14.66 -10.04 -5.09
N ILE A 57 15.23 -9.85 -6.27
CA ILE A 57 14.61 -9.11 -7.37
C ILE A 57 13.68 -10.07 -8.10
N LEU A 58 12.36 -9.95 -7.88
CA LEU A 58 11.37 -10.75 -8.60
C LEU A 58 11.23 -10.32 -10.06
N GLY A 59 11.47 -9.04 -10.33
CA GLY A 59 11.51 -8.52 -11.68
C GLY A 59 12.10 -7.12 -11.75
N ASN A 60 12.75 -6.84 -12.87
CA ASN A 60 13.49 -5.61 -13.14
C ASN A 60 12.66 -4.54 -13.89
N GLY A 61 11.39 -4.80 -14.17
CA GLY A 61 10.53 -3.91 -14.95
C GLY A 61 10.81 -3.85 -16.45
N SER A 62 11.61 -4.78 -17.01
CA SER A 62 11.72 -4.94 -18.46
C SER A 62 10.39 -5.39 -19.06
N LYS A 63 10.22 -5.27 -20.38
CA LYS A 63 9.00 -5.74 -21.05
C LYS A 63 8.70 -7.20 -20.70
N GLY A 64 7.52 -7.46 -20.13
CA GLY A 64 7.09 -8.79 -19.69
C GLY A 64 7.53 -9.22 -18.28
N ASN A 65 8.34 -8.40 -17.60
CA ASN A 65 8.76 -8.63 -16.22
C ASN A 65 8.14 -7.58 -15.26
N PRO A 66 7.69 -7.99 -14.07
CA PRO A 66 7.16 -7.04 -13.08
C PRO A 66 8.25 -6.09 -12.59
N ARG A 67 7.85 -4.94 -12.05
CA ARG A 67 8.68 -4.17 -11.12
C ARG A 67 8.34 -4.69 -9.74
N ALA A 68 9.20 -5.52 -9.17
CA ALA A 68 8.94 -6.11 -7.87
C ALA A 68 10.22 -6.54 -7.17
N LEU A 69 10.35 -6.14 -5.91
CA LEU A 69 11.42 -6.57 -5.02
C LEU A 69 10.80 -7.28 -3.82
N TYR A 70 11.26 -8.50 -3.55
CA TYR A 70 10.83 -9.33 -2.44
C TYR A 70 11.89 -9.35 -1.37
N VAL A 71 11.48 -9.05 -0.15
CA VAL A 71 12.36 -8.88 0.99
C VAL A 71 11.80 -9.68 2.15
N TRP A 72 12.63 -10.43 2.85
CA TRP A 72 12.16 -11.21 3.98
C TRP A 72 13.23 -11.37 5.05
N THR A 73 12.73 -11.60 6.25
CA THR A 73 13.49 -12.02 7.43
C THR A 73 12.94 -13.37 7.90
N ASN A 74 13.39 -13.83 9.07
CA ASN A 74 12.82 -15.03 9.69
C ASN A 74 11.35 -14.82 10.12
N GLY A 75 11.01 -13.59 10.55
CA GLY A 75 9.71 -13.22 11.07
C GLY A 75 8.76 -12.59 10.04
N ASN A 76 9.26 -11.68 9.22
CA ASN A 76 8.45 -10.79 8.40
C ASN A 76 8.80 -10.87 6.91
N THR A 77 7.86 -10.46 6.07
CA THR A 77 8.02 -10.42 4.62
C THR A 77 7.42 -9.14 4.07
N TYR A 78 8.15 -8.52 3.16
CA TYR A 78 7.86 -7.24 2.55
C TYR A 78 7.97 -7.37 1.03
N LEU A 79 7.07 -6.70 0.32
CA LEU A 79 7.10 -6.62 -1.13
C LEU A 79 7.13 -5.15 -1.55
N PHE A 80 8.08 -4.76 -2.38
CA PHE A 80 8.13 -3.41 -2.95
C PHE A 80 7.66 -3.47 -4.40
N ASN A 81 6.58 -2.76 -4.68
CA ASN A 81 5.78 -2.82 -5.90
C ASN A 81 5.19 -4.21 -6.18
N CYS A 82 4.10 -4.23 -6.94
CA CYS A 82 3.41 -5.44 -7.36
C CYS A 82 2.88 -5.26 -8.78
N GLY A 83 3.79 -5.31 -9.75
CA GLY A 83 3.45 -5.29 -11.17
C GLY A 83 2.80 -6.59 -11.64
N ASP A 84 2.30 -6.60 -12.88
CA ASP A 84 1.72 -7.79 -13.49
C ASP A 84 2.73 -8.95 -13.53
N GLY A 85 2.26 -10.16 -13.22
CA GLY A 85 3.11 -11.35 -13.14
C GLY A 85 3.98 -11.48 -11.89
N THR A 86 3.92 -10.54 -10.92
CA THR A 86 4.69 -10.63 -9.65
C THR A 86 4.45 -11.94 -8.92
N GLN A 87 3.19 -12.37 -8.82
CA GLN A 87 2.83 -13.64 -8.18
C GLN A 87 3.44 -14.84 -8.92
N ARG A 88 3.39 -14.84 -10.25
CA ARG A 88 3.98 -15.91 -11.08
C ARG A 88 5.49 -15.99 -10.82
N MET A 89 6.19 -14.85 -10.87
CA MET A 89 7.63 -14.79 -10.61
C MET A 89 7.98 -15.25 -9.19
N ALA A 90 7.20 -14.86 -8.18
CA ALA A 90 7.39 -15.32 -6.81
C ALA A 90 7.27 -16.84 -6.71
N ASN A 91 6.25 -17.43 -7.34
CA ASN A 91 6.03 -18.87 -7.31
C ASN A 91 7.12 -19.66 -8.05
N GLU A 92 7.51 -19.21 -9.24
CA GLU A 92 8.58 -19.83 -10.04
C GLU A 92 9.92 -19.89 -9.27
N HIS A 93 10.23 -18.84 -8.52
CA HIS A 93 11.44 -18.74 -7.69
C HIS A 93 11.24 -19.21 -6.24
N LYS A 94 10.11 -19.88 -5.93
CA LYS A 94 9.79 -20.50 -4.63
C LYS A 94 9.70 -19.52 -3.45
N HIS A 95 9.36 -18.26 -3.72
CA HIS A 95 9.07 -17.26 -2.69
C HIS A 95 7.65 -17.45 -2.14
N LYS A 96 7.53 -17.55 -0.81
CA LYS A 96 6.26 -17.84 -0.15
C LYS A 96 5.50 -16.56 0.18
N LEU A 97 4.46 -16.27 -0.61
CA LEU A 97 3.56 -15.14 -0.37
C LEU A 97 2.65 -15.33 0.85
N SER A 98 2.62 -16.53 1.45
CA SER A 98 1.77 -16.83 2.61
C SER A 98 2.15 -16.07 3.89
N LYS A 99 3.36 -15.49 3.94
CA LYS A 99 3.85 -14.67 5.05
C LYS A 99 3.87 -13.17 4.72
N LEU A 100 3.41 -12.79 3.54
CA LEU A 100 3.45 -11.39 3.09
C LEU A 100 2.40 -10.58 3.85
N GLU A 101 2.84 -9.59 4.61
CA GLU A 101 1.95 -8.70 5.36
C GLU A 101 1.99 -7.27 4.81
N ASN A 102 3.13 -6.83 4.28
CA ASN A 102 3.36 -5.43 3.92
C ASN A 102 3.80 -5.30 2.47
N VAL A 103 3.08 -4.47 1.70
CA VAL A 103 3.43 -4.12 0.33
C VAL A 103 3.64 -2.61 0.22
N PHE A 104 4.81 -2.19 -0.25
CA PHE A 104 5.20 -0.80 -0.41
C PHE A 104 5.20 -0.40 -1.88
N ILE A 105 4.30 0.50 -2.27
CA ILE A 105 4.19 1.01 -3.63
C ILE A 105 4.99 2.29 -3.77
N THR A 106 5.89 2.33 -4.74
CA THR A 106 6.80 3.47 -4.96
C THR A 106 6.18 4.58 -5.78
N ARG A 107 5.18 4.31 -6.62
CA ARG A 107 4.46 5.30 -7.42
C ARG A 107 3.10 4.74 -7.82
N ARG A 108 2.09 5.60 -7.87
CA ARG A 108 0.74 5.26 -8.35
C ARG A 108 0.72 5.08 -9.88
N CYS A 109 1.27 3.97 -10.36
CA CYS A 109 1.25 3.62 -11.78
C CYS A 109 0.92 2.13 -11.99
N VAL A 110 0.40 1.79 -13.17
CA VAL A 110 -0.08 0.44 -13.48
C VAL A 110 1.04 -0.59 -13.35
N GLU A 111 2.26 -0.23 -13.78
CA GLU A 111 3.43 -1.12 -13.72
C GLU A 111 3.82 -1.53 -12.30
N ASN A 112 3.42 -0.75 -11.29
CA ASN A 112 3.70 -1.01 -9.88
C ASN A 112 2.52 -1.63 -9.14
N MET A 113 1.31 -1.62 -9.69
CA MET A 113 0.08 -1.92 -8.94
C MET A 113 -0.81 -2.99 -9.57
N SER A 114 -0.64 -3.32 -10.86
CA SER A 114 -1.56 -4.20 -11.58
C SER A 114 -1.64 -5.62 -11.02
N GLY A 115 -0.59 -6.09 -10.35
CA GLY A 115 -0.54 -7.41 -9.71
C GLY A 115 -1.27 -7.48 -8.37
N LEU A 116 -1.68 -6.35 -7.79
CA LEU A 116 -2.26 -6.30 -6.44
C LEU A 116 -3.57 -7.10 -6.33
N ILE A 117 -4.41 -7.10 -7.36
CA ILE A 117 -5.68 -7.85 -7.35
C ILE A 117 -5.39 -9.36 -7.28
N GLY A 118 -4.49 -9.87 -8.13
CA GLY A 118 -4.11 -11.29 -8.12
C GLY A 118 -3.43 -11.70 -6.81
N LEU A 119 -2.57 -10.82 -6.28
CA LEU A 119 -1.95 -11.01 -4.97
C LEU A 119 -3.00 -11.10 -3.85
N ALA A 120 -3.96 -10.19 -3.83
CA ALA A 120 -5.00 -10.13 -2.82
C ALA A 120 -5.87 -11.41 -2.80
N LEU A 121 -6.27 -11.89 -3.98
CA LEU A 121 -7.02 -13.14 -4.12
C LEU A 121 -6.23 -14.35 -3.61
N THR A 122 -4.94 -14.38 -3.93
CA THR A 122 -4.05 -15.44 -3.48
C THR A 122 -3.86 -15.44 -1.97
N CYS A 123 -3.69 -14.26 -1.37
CA CYS A 123 -3.59 -14.12 0.07
C CYS A 123 -4.88 -14.55 0.78
N GLN A 124 -6.04 -14.27 0.17
CA GLN A 124 -7.33 -14.74 0.67
C GLN A 124 -7.43 -16.27 0.63
N ASP A 125 -7.12 -16.90 -0.50
CA ASP A 125 -7.17 -18.36 -0.68
C ASP A 125 -6.26 -19.11 0.30
N ILE A 126 -5.10 -18.52 0.62
CA ILE A 126 -4.11 -19.10 1.55
C ILE A 126 -4.49 -18.86 3.02
N GLY A 127 -5.41 -17.94 3.30
CA GLY A 127 -5.77 -17.53 4.66
C GLY A 127 -4.68 -16.70 5.35
N VAL A 128 -3.94 -15.89 4.59
CA VAL A 128 -2.85 -15.04 5.11
C VAL A 128 -3.41 -14.05 6.13
N SER A 129 -2.99 -14.25 7.39
CA SER A 129 -3.17 -13.39 8.58
C SER A 129 -4.60 -12.90 8.86
N HIS A 130 -5.07 -13.06 10.10
CA HIS A 130 -6.32 -12.41 10.55
C HIS A 130 -6.34 -10.88 10.36
N ASN A 131 -5.17 -10.27 10.12
CA ASN A 131 -4.99 -8.84 9.95
C ASN A 131 -4.97 -8.37 8.47
N GLY A 132 -4.92 -9.28 7.49
CA GLY A 132 -4.92 -8.94 6.05
C GLY A 132 -3.61 -8.31 5.54
N LEU A 133 -3.59 -7.99 4.25
CA LEU A 133 -2.46 -7.36 3.57
C LEU A 133 -2.51 -5.84 3.79
N THR A 134 -1.37 -5.22 4.09
CA THR A 134 -1.25 -3.76 4.27
C THR A 134 -0.50 -3.13 3.09
N LEU A 135 -1.15 -2.19 2.41
CA LEU A 135 -0.57 -1.38 1.36
C LEU A 135 -0.04 -0.08 1.94
N HIS A 136 1.20 0.26 1.61
CA HIS A 136 1.86 1.52 1.93
C HIS A 136 2.21 2.22 0.62
N GLY A 137 1.93 3.51 0.50
CA GLY A 137 2.22 4.21 -0.76
C GLY A 137 1.73 5.65 -0.84
N PRO A 138 1.90 6.28 -2.02
CA PRO A 138 1.28 7.57 -2.32
C PRO A 138 -0.25 7.53 -2.17
N LEU A 139 -0.87 8.71 -2.19
CA LEU A 139 -2.34 8.81 -2.12
C LEU A 139 -3.02 7.96 -3.21
N ASP A 140 -4.16 7.35 -2.84
CA ASP A 140 -4.95 6.47 -3.70
C ASP A 140 -4.18 5.23 -4.22
N THR A 141 -3.18 4.74 -3.49
CA THR A 141 -2.48 3.47 -3.81
C THR A 141 -3.39 2.25 -3.77
N ASP A 142 -4.53 2.34 -3.09
CA ASP A 142 -5.54 1.29 -2.99
C ASP A 142 -6.66 1.43 -4.05
N CYS A 143 -6.58 2.39 -4.96
CA CYS A 143 -7.64 2.66 -5.94
C CYS A 143 -8.08 1.42 -6.74
N LEU A 144 -7.12 0.58 -7.17
CA LEU A 144 -7.42 -0.66 -7.91
C LEU A 144 -8.12 -1.71 -7.05
N ILE A 145 -7.72 -1.80 -5.78
CA ILE A 145 -8.27 -2.75 -4.83
C ILE A 145 -9.68 -2.32 -4.41
N ASN A 146 -9.87 -1.06 -4.04
CA ASN A 146 -11.18 -0.50 -3.71
C ASN A 146 -12.17 -0.69 -4.87
N ARG A 147 -11.71 -0.49 -6.11
CA ARG A 147 -12.54 -0.75 -7.28
C ARG A 147 -12.90 -2.23 -7.45
N TYR A 148 -11.99 -3.13 -7.08
CA TYR A 148 -12.29 -4.56 -7.06
C TYR A 148 -13.28 -4.92 -5.94
N HIS A 149 -13.16 -4.30 -4.77
CA HIS A 149 -14.09 -4.49 -3.66
C HIS A 149 -15.54 -4.11 -4.01
N ASP A 150 -15.74 -3.06 -4.81
CA ASP A 150 -17.08 -2.68 -5.33
C ASP A 150 -17.76 -3.85 -6.08
N ILE A 151 -16.97 -4.78 -6.61
CA ILE A 151 -17.40 -5.91 -7.42
C ILE A 151 -17.36 -7.22 -6.60
N SER A 152 -16.44 -7.34 -5.65
CA SER A 152 -16.18 -8.55 -4.86
C SER A 152 -15.81 -8.20 -3.41
N ALA A 153 -16.75 -8.42 -2.48
CA ALA A 153 -16.67 -7.91 -1.10
C ALA A 153 -15.71 -8.69 -0.16
N GLU A 154 -14.97 -9.69 -0.67
CA GLU A 154 -14.33 -10.69 0.20
C GLU A 154 -12.87 -10.39 0.55
N VAL A 155 -12.20 -9.52 -0.20
CA VAL A 155 -10.82 -9.14 0.10
C VAL A 155 -10.81 -8.24 1.34
N LYS A 156 -9.74 -8.21 2.14
CA LYS A 156 -9.54 -7.20 3.20
C LYS A 156 -8.13 -6.66 3.09
N ILE A 157 -8.00 -5.42 2.63
CA ILE A 157 -6.72 -4.73 2.52
C ILE A 157 -6.76 -3.49 3.41
N GLN A 158 -5.72 -3.32 4.22
CA GLN A 158 -5.50 -2.08 4.95
C GLN A 158 -4.61 -1.17 4.11
N THR A 159 -4.89 0.13 4.11
CA THR A 159 -4.11 1.09 3.33
C THR A 159 -3.57 2.19 4.22
N ASN A 160 -2.25 2.38 4.20
CA ASN A 160 -1.55 3.50 4.81
C ASN A 160 -1.02 4.41 3.69
N SER A 161 -1.84 5.39 3.30
CA SER A 161 -1.50 6.37 2.27
C SER A 161 -1.16 7.71 2.91
N TYR A 162 0.10 7.95 3.28
CA TYR A 162 0.50 9.22 3.90
C TYR A 162 1.90 9.65 3.47
N ILE A 163 2.08 10.96 3.32
CA ILE A 163 3.33 11.59 2.89
C ILE A 163 4.37 11.61 4.04
N ASP A 164 3.94 11.50 5.30
CA ASP A 164 4.80 11.57 6.51
C ASP A 164 4.74 10.31 7.39
N TYR A 165 4.28 9.18 6.86
CA TYR A 165 4.22 7.93 7.64
C TYR A 165 5.56 7.18 7.60
N ASN A 166 6.09 6.89 8.79
CA ASN A 166 7.17 5.92 8.96
C ASN A 166 6.55 4.59 9.36
N PHE A 167 6.88 3.53 8.63
CA PHE A 167 6.53 2.17 9.03
C PHE A 167 7.61 1.64 9.96
N GLU A 168 7.20 0.97 11.03
CA GLU A 168 8.09 0.31 11.96
C GLU A 168 7.47 -0.98 12.45
N ASP A 169 8.20 -2.08 12.31
CA ASP A 169 7.86 -3.36 12.91
C ASP A 169 9.05 -3.93 13.70
N THR A 170 9.02 -5.23 14.00
CA THR A 170 10.07 -5.90 14.76
C THR A 170 11.43 -5.89 14.08
N ASP A 171 11.49 -5.98 12.75
CA ASP A 171 12.74 -6.17 12.01
C ASP A 171 13.17 -4.91 11.22
N LEU A 172 12.20 -4.10 10.79
CA LEU A 172 12.40 -3.07 9.78
C LEU A 172 11.78 -1.74 10.19
N VAL A 173 12.56 -0.67 10.02
CA VAL A 173 12.09 0.71 10.03
C VAL A 173 12.15 1.24 8.60
N VAL A 174 11.02 1.67 8.05
CA VAL A 174 10.94 2.22 6.69
C VAL A 174 10.53 3.67 6.78
N LYS A 175 11.42 4.56 6.31
CA LYS A 175 11.14 5.97 6.14
C LYS A 175 10.72 6.26 4.70
N CYS A 176 9.66 7.02 4.54
CA CYS A 176 9.18 7.46 3.24
C CYS A 176 9.74 8.86 2.91
N VAL A 177 10.28 9.02 1.70
CA VAL A 177 10.71 10.32 1.17
C VAL A 177 9.95 10.60 -0.13
N PRO A 178 9.04 11.59 -0.16
CA PRO A 178 8.34 11.97 -1.36
C PRO A 178 9.27 12.69 -2.36
N ILE A 179 9.23 12.25 -3.61
CA ILE A 179 9.89 12.85 -4.76
C ILE A 179 8.82 13.38 -5.71
N TYR A 180 8.90 14.68 -5.95
CA TYR A 180 8.02 15.39 -6.87
C TYR A 180 8.68 15.48 -8.25
N PRO A 181 7.90 15.42 -9.34
CA PRO A 181 8.42 15.67 -10.67
C PRO A 181 9.08 17.03 -10.74
N SER A 182 10.28 17.09 -11.33
CA SER A 182 10.92 18.38 -11.59
C SER A 182 10.06 19.18 -12.56
N VAL A 183 9.67 20.40 -12.17
CA VAL A 183 9.00 21.33 -13.07
C VAL A 183 10.07 21.80 -14.06
N ALA A 184 10.08 21.24 -15.26
CA ALA A 184 10.90 21.76 -16.33
C ALA A 184 10.51 23.22 -16.56
N VAL A 185 11.41 24.15 -16.23
CA VAL A 185 11.29 25.56 -16.64
C VAL A 185 11.56 25.58 -18.14
N GLU A 186 10.50 25.49 -18.94
CA GLU A 186 10.59 25.52 -20.40
C GLU A 186 11.02 26.92 -20.87
N ASN A 187 12.32 27.11 -21.08
CA ASN A 187 12.79 28.06 -22.09
C ASN A 187 12.64 27.40 -23.47
N SER A 188 11.49 27.65 -24.10
CA SER A 188 11.22 27.53 -25.55
C SER A 188 11.68 26.26 -26.28
N VAL A 189 10.72 25.41 -26.68
CA VAL A 189 10.42 25.04 -28.10
C VAL A 189 9.32 23.98 -28.09
N LYS A 190 8.32 24.21 -28.94
CA LYS A 190 7.06 23.46 -29.05
C LYS A 190 7.29 22.02 -29.54
N THR A 191 7.25 21.05 -28.63
CA THR A 191 6.85 19.68 -28.97
C THR A 191 5.95 19.14 -27.86
N SER A 192 4.65 19.15 -28.12
CA SER A 192 3.58 18.85 -27.18
C SER A 192 3.65 17.41 -26.65
N LYS A 193 4.36 17.19 -25.53
CA LYS A 193 4.03 16.14 -24.58
C LYS A 193 3.54 16.83 -23.33
N THR A 194 2.22 16.86 -23.16
CA THR A 194 1.53 17.41 -22.00
C THR A 194 2.04 16.72 -20.74
N LEU A 195 3.02 17.32 -20.05
CA LEU A 195 3.41 16.92 -18.70
C LEU A 195 2.21 17.30 -17.82
N SER A 196 1.36 16.33 -17.52
CA SER A 196 0.24 16.55 -16.60
C SER A 196 0.82 16.90 -15.24
N LYS A 197 0.61 18.15 -14.80
CA LYS A 197 0.78 18.60 -13.41
C LYS A 197 -0.29 17.94 -12.52
N ASP A 198 -0.34 16.61 -12.51
CA ASP A 198 -1.21 15.87 -11.59
C ASP A 198 -0.52 15.92 -10.22
N PRO A 199 -1.12 16.56 -9.20
CA PRO A 199 -0.58 16.56 -7.84
C PRO A 199 -0.41 15.15 -7.26
N ASN A 200 -1.00 14.12 -7.89
CA ASN A 200 -0.84 12.72 -7.54
C ASN A 200 0.32 12.01 -8.25
N ASP A 201 1.12 12.70 -9.07
CA ASP A 201 2.32 12.11 -9.70
C ASP A 201 3.54 12.15 -8.77
N ILE A 202 3.33 11.78 -7.50
CA ILE A 202 4.38 11.70 -6.50
C ILE A 202 4.97 10.29 -6.54
N SER A 203 6.30 10.22 -6.49
CA SER A 203 7.02 8.96 -6.30
C SER A 203 7.62 8.93 -4.90
N PHE A 204 7.59 7.79 -4.23
CA PHE A 204 8.17 7.58 -2.91
C PHE A 204 9.47 6.80 -3.04
N VAL A 205 10.50 7.27 -2.34
CA VAL A 205 11.70 6.51 -2.03
C VAL A 205 11.58 6.00 -0.61
N TYR A 206 11.77 4.70 -0.44
CA TYR A 206 11.77 4.05 0.85
C TYR A 206 13.20 3.85 1.34
N ILE A 207 13.51 4.43 2.49
CA ILE A 207 14.76 4.21 3.19
C ILE A 207 14.49 3.15 4.27
N CYS A 208 14.93 1.94 4.00
CA CYS A 208 14.73 0.78 4.86
C CYS A 208 15.96 0.59 5.77
N LYS A 209 15.78 0.65 7.08
CA LYS A 209 16.81 0.40 8.09
C LYS A 209 16.43 -0.84 8.91
N LEU A 210 17.36 -1.80 8.98
CA LEU A 210 17.21 -2.97 9.83
C LEU A 210 17.43 -2.59 11.29
N LYS A 211 16.64 -3.20 12.17
CA LYS A 211 16.81 -3.06 13.62
C LYS A 211 17.94 -3.95 14.08
N ASP A 212 18.88 -3.36 14.82
CA ASP A 212 19.96 -4.11 15.44
C ASP A 212 19.40 -4.96 16.59
N ARG A 213 19.93 -6.17 16.73
CA ARG A 213 19.65 -6.99 17.89
C ARG A 213 20.40 -6.39 19.10
N PRO A 214 19.75 -6.23 20.26
CA PRO A 214 20.40 -5.75 21.48
C PRO A 214 21.44 -6.76 22.01
#